data_AF-A0A1E3H037-F1
#
_entry.id   AF-A0A1E3H037-F1
#
_cell.length_a   1.000
_cell.length_b   1.000
_cell.length_c   1.000
_cell.angle_alpha   90.00
_cell.angle_beta   90.00
_cell.angle_gamma   90.00
#
_symmetry.space_group_name_H-M   'P 1'
#
loop_
_entity.id
_entity.type
_entity.pdbx_description
1 polymer ?
#
loop_
_entity_poly.entity_id
_entity_poly.type
_entity_poly.pdbx_seq_one_letter_code
_entity_poly.pdbx_strand_id
1 'polypeptide(L)'
;MRRLDARTPGAGLIRSLDRRGAVLDERSFAFAGEDLAAEARIDLPQEMRNEIARIEVAGADTAGAVQLLDDRWRRRSVGLVAAAPGDRAQPLLSPAYFLGKALGPYADIRQPRSAEIARAVDGFIEDGVSAIVMADVGTLGAEVEQRLEAFVRDGGALVRFAGPRLAASNDELVPVPLREGGRTLGGALSWEEPQKLASFSTGGPFAGLPVPGDVTVERQVLAEPGASLDDHSWASLEDGTPLVTGTRLGSGWLVLYHVTADTTWSNLPISGVFVEMLRRSVALGHGGTSPAGGGDARCCWRR
;
A
#
# COMPACT_ATOMS: atom_id res chain seq x y z
N MET A 1 0.26 19.87 21.43
CA MET A 1 -0.95 20.38 22.10
C MET A 1 -0.91 21.92 22.11
N ARG A 2 -2.03 22.63 21.97
CA ARG A 2 -2.08 24.11 21.97
C ARG A 2 -3.11 24.63 22.97
N ARG A 3 -2.77 25.64 23.79
CA ARG A 3 -3.70 26.33 24.71
C ARG A 3 -4.17 27.66 24.14
N LEU A 4 -5.40 28.06 24.48
CA LEU A 4 -6.04 29.30 24.02
C LEU A 4 -5.53 30.55 24.75
N ASP A 5 -5.18 30.41 26.04
CA ASP A 5 -4.61 31.48 26.86
C ASP A 5 -3.63 30.94 27.92
N ALA A 6 -2.86 31.85 28.53
CA ALA A 6 -1.87 31.51 29.56
C ALA A 6 -2.49 31.25 30.96
N ARG A 7 -3.83 31.33 31.11
CA ARG A 7 -4.54 31.18 32.40
C ARG A 7 -5.02 29.75 32.68
N THR A 8 -5.01 28.90 31.66
CA THR A 8 -5.34 27.47 31.77
C THR A 8 -4.19 26.70 32.46
N PRO A 9 -4.45 25.68 33.32
CA PRO A 9 -3.41 24.96 34.08
C PRO A 9 -2.20 24.57 33.22
N GLY A 10 -1.00 24.91 33.71
CA GLY A 10 0.25 24.75 32.98
C GLY A 10 0.73 23.30 32.80
N ALA A 11 0.00 22.32 33.32
CA ALA A 11 0.31 20.91 33.17
C ALA A 11 -0.97 20.06 33.19
N GLY A 12 -0.93 18.89 32.56
CA GLY A 12 -2.03 17.94 32.52
C GLY A 12 -1.55 16.55 32.13
N LEU A 13 -2.50 15.62 32.00
CA LEU A 13 -2.25 14.25 31.55
C LEU A 13 -2.89 14.05 30.18
N ILE A 14 -2.19 13.34 29.30
CA ILE A 14 -2.70 12.84 28.03
C ILE A 14 -2.88 11.33 28.17
N ARG A 15 -4.04 10.82 27.76
CA ARG A 15 -4.37 9.40 27.69
C ARG A 15 -4.49 8.97 26.24
N SER A 16 -3.94 7.81 25.94
CA SER A 16 -4.18 7.08 24.69
C SER A 16 -5.17 5.96 24.97
N LEU A 17 -6.27 5.88 24.23
CA LEU A 17 -7.33 4.90 24.46
C LEU A 17 -7.58 4.03 23.23
N ASP A 18 -7.95 2.78 23.47
CA ASP A 18 -8.40 1.86 22.43
C ASP A 18 -9.86 2.13 21.99
N ARG A 19 -10.37 1.32 21.05
CA ARG A 19 -11.78 1.40 20.58
C ARG A 19 -12.81 1.06 21.66
N ARG A 20 -12.42 0.37 22.74
CA ARG A 20 -13.26 -0.02 23.88
C ARG A 20 -13.19 1.00 25.02
N GLY A 21 -12.35 2.03 24.90
CA GLY A 21 -12.11 3.03 25.93
C GLY A 21 -11.11 2.58 27.01
N ALA A 22 -10.36 1.51 26.80
CA ALA A 22 -9.27 1.11 27.68
C ALA A 22 -8.06 2.03 27.50
N VAL A 23 -7.45 2.46 28.60
CA VAL A 23 -6.26 3.32 28.58
C VAL A 23 -5.03 2.47 28.27
N LEU A 24 -4.38 2.76 27.15
CA LEU A 24 -3.18 2.10 26.65
C LEU A 24 -1.89 2.74 27.19
N ASP A 25 -1.88 4.08 27.33
CA ASP A 25 -0.77 4.85 27.94
C ASP A 25 -1.32 6.14 28.57
N GLU A 26 -0.61 6.65 29.58
CA GLU A 26 -0.88 7.94 30.21
C GLU A 26 0.44 8.71 30.42
N ARG A 27 0.50 9.97 29.95
CA ARG A 27 1.71 10.81 30.02
C ARG A 27 1.38 12.22 30.48
N SER A 28 2.25 12.77 31.33
CA SER A 28 2.18 14.19 31.69
C SER A 28 2.73 15.08 30.59
N PHE A 29 2.10 16.23 30.38
CA PHE A 29 2.65 17.33 29.61
C PHE A 29 2.65 18.59 30.46
N ALA A 30 3.56 19.52 30.15
CA ALA A 30 3.60 20.84 30.76
C ALA A 30 3.89 21.89 29.69
N PHE A 31 3.25 23.05 29.79
CA PHE A 31 3.57 24.24 29.01
C PHE A 31 4.71 25.00 29.68
N ALA A 32 5.73 25.39 28.92
CA ALA A 32 6.84 26.17 29.44
C ALA A 32 6.45 27.65 29.55
N GLY A 33 6.29 28.17 30.77
CA GLY A 33 6.02 29.59 31.00
C GLY A 33 4.75 30.08 30.30
N GLU A 34 4.90 31.03 29.36
CA GLU A 34 3.81 31.60 28.55
C GLU A 34 3.61 30.88 27.20
N ASP A 35 4.34 29.81 26.92
CA ASP A 35 4.25 29.09 25.65
C ASP A 35 2.86 28.51 25.43
N LEU A 36 2.30 28.73 24.24
CA LEU A 36 0.99 28.21 23.88
C LEU A 36 1.03 26.78 23.36
N ALA A 37 2.21 26.18 23.22
CA ALA A 37 2.39 24.82 22.71
C ALA A 37 3.16 23.95 23.70
N ALA A 38 2.75 22.69 23.84
CA ALA A 38 3.46 21.66 24.60
C ALA A 38 3.49 20.37 23.80
N GLU A 39 4.61 19.66 23.90
CA GLU A 39 4.81 18.34 23.28
C GLU A 39 4.88 17.26 24.37
N ALA A 40 4.23 16.13 24.11
CA ALA A 40 4.34 14.92 24.91
C ALA A 40 4.73 13.77 23.97
N ARG A 41 5.68 12.95 24.39
CA ARG A 41 6.08 11.75 23.65
C ARG A 41 5.42 10.54 24.30
N ILE A 42 4.65 9.82 23.49
CA ILE A 42 4.05 8.53 23.85
C ILE A 42 4.98 7.46 23.29
N ASP A 43 5.63 6.72 24.18
CA ASP A 43 6.48 5.61 23.81
C ASP A 43 5.74 4.31 24.11
N LEU A 44 5.12 3.75 23.06
CA LEU A 44 4.35 2.53 23.12
C LEU A 44 4.92 1.50 22.12
N PRO A 45 4.92 0.20 22.50
CA PRO A 45 5.11 -0.89 21.56
C PRO A 45 4.15 -0.78 20.38
N GLN A 46 4.57 -1.26 19.22
CA GLN A 46 3.85 -1.07 17.96
C GLN A 46 2.44 -1.64 17.98
N GLU A 47 2.25 -2.80 18.62
CA GLU A 47 0.97 -3.48 18.78
C GLU A 47 -0.03 -2.57 19.52
N MET A 48 0.36 -2.02 20.67
CA MET A 48 -0.47 -1.10 21.46
C MET A 48 -0.68 0.24 20.74
N ARG A 49 0.34 0.74 20.02
CA ARG A 49 0.19 1.97 19.22
C ARG A 49 -0.88 1.80 18.14
N ASN A 50 -0.93 0.64 17.52
CA ASN A 50 -1.97 0.33 16.57
C ASN A 50 -3.33 0.32 17.28
N GLU A 51 -3.48 -0.14 18.51
CA GLU A 51 -4.79 -0.16 19.18
C GLU A 51 -5.38 1.23 19.50
N ILE A 52 -4.58 2.30 19.49
CA ILE A 52 -5.04 3.65 19.82
C ILE A 52 -6.10 4.14 18.82
N ALA A 53 -7.30 4.38 19.31
CA ALA A 53 -8.41 4.99 18.57
C ALA A 53 -8.57 6.49 18.90
N ARG A 54 -8.18 6.89 20.12
CA ARG A 54 -8.40 8.24 20.64
C ARG A 54 -7.25 8.67 21.54
N ILE A 55 -6.82 9.92 21.41
CA ILE A 55 -5.97 10.59 22.38
C ILE A 55 -6.80 11.69 23.03
N GLU A 56 -6.79 11.76 24.35
CA GLU A 56 -7.52 12.78 25.11
C GLU A 56 -6.67 13.38 26.22
N VAL A 57 -7.08 14.57 26.66
CA VAL A 57 -6.53 15.21 27.85
C VAL A 57 -7.39 14.81 29.05
N ALA A 58 -6.79 14.17 30.04
CA ALA A 58 -7.52 13.70 31.21
C ALA A 58 -8.14 14.88 31.97
N GLY A 59 -9.44 14.77 32.27
CA GLY A 59 -10.18 15.79 33.03
C GLY A 59 -10.60 17.02 32.23
N ALA A 60 -10.43 17.03 30.90
CA ALA A 60 -10.86 18.12 30.04
C ALA A 60 -12.03 17.70 29.12
N ASP A 61 -13.25 18.11 29.46
CA ASP A 61 -14.47 17.83 28.68
C ASP A 61 -14.69 18.87 27.57
N THR A 62 -13.70 19.06 26.70
CA THR A 62 -13.80 20.02 25.58
C THR A 62 -13.52 19.34 24.25
N ALA A 63 -14.20 19.78 23.18
CA ALA A 63 -14.01 19.22 21.84
C ALA A 63 -12.57 19.38 21.30
N GLY A 64 -11.80 20.34 21.82
CA GLY A 64 -10.37 20.53 21.50
C GLY A 64 -9.41 19.68 22.33
N ALA A 65 -9.91 18.96 23.35
CA ALA A 65 -9.13 18.09 24.21
C ALA A 65 -9.11 16.62 23.75
N VAL A 66 -9.84 16.30 22.67
CA VAL A 66 -9.96 14.94 22.14
C VAL A 66 -9.54 14.93 20.68
N GLN A 67 -8.52 14.14 20.36
CA GLN A 67 -8.07 13.87 19.00
C GLN A 67 -8.41 12.43 18.65
N LEU A 68 -9.32 12.24 17.69
CA LEU A 68 -9.57 10.93 17.11
C LEU A 68 -8.43 10.60 16.14
N LEU A 69 -7.84 9.42 16.30
CA LEU A 69 -6.85 8.91 15.36
C LEU A 69 -7.60 8.08 14.31
N ASP A 70 -7.67 8.61 13.09
CA ASP A 70 -8.20 7.89 11.92
C ASP A 70 -7.19 6.80 11.50
N ASP A 71 -7.65 5.77 10.77
CA ASP A 71 -6.87 4.59 10.33
C ASP A 71 -5.61 4.95 9.49
N ARG A 72 -5.43 6.22 9.16
CA ARG A 72 -4.25 6.79 8.47
C ARG A 72 -2.98 6.78 9.34
N TRP A 73 -3.09 6.66 10.67
CA TRP A 73 -1.95 6.64 11.60
C TRP A 73 -1.55 5.24 12.07
N ARG A 74 -2.34 4.21 11.76
CA ARG A 74 -1.95 2.80 11.88
C ARG A 74 -1.01 2.45 10.74
N ARG A 75 0.25 2.11 11.04
CA ARG A 75 1.14 1.52 10.03
C ARG A 75 0.53 0.19 9.61
N ARG A 76 0.16 0.09 8.34
CA ARG A 76 -0.42 -1.12 7.76
C ARG A 76 0.62 -2.24 7.79
N SER A 77 0.25 -3.40 8.31
CA SER A 77 1.06 -4.62 8.20
C SER A 77 0.95 -5.16 6.78
N VAL A 78 2.09 -5.45 6.16
CA VAL A 78 2.19 -5.93 4.77
C VAL A 78 3.10 -7.16 4.74
N GLY A 79 2.58 -8.29 4.29
CA GLY A 79 3.39 -9.48 4.00
C GLY A 79 4.10 -9.31 2.66
N LEU A 80 5.41 -9.60 2.60
CA LEU A 80 6.20 -9.49 1.37
C LEU A 80 6.78 -10.85 0.98
N VAL A 81 6.38 -11.35 -0.19
CA VAL A 81 7.02 -12.49 -0.86
C VAL A 81 7.69 -11.99 -2.13
N ALA A 82 8.97 -12.25 -2.29
CA ALA A 82 9.64 -12.07 -3.57
C ALA A 82 10.32 -13.38 -3.93
N ALA A 83 10.17 -13.80 -5.19
CA ALA A 83 11.03 -14.83 -5.73
C ALA A 83 12.49 -14.36 -5.62
N ALA A 84 13.32 -15.12 -4.91
CA ALA A 84 14.76 -14.89 -4.96
C ALA A 84 15.21 -15.05 -6.42
N PRO A 85 15.93 -14.08 -6.99
CA PRO A 85 16.60 -14.32 -8.25
C PRO A 85 17.60 -15.47 -8.03
N GLY A 86 17.92 -16.23 -9.08
CA GLY A 86 18.92 -17.30 -8.98
C GLY A 86 20.26 -16.80 -8.40
N ASP A 87 21.13 -17.75 -8.05
CA ASP A 87 22.38 -17.71 -7.25
C ASP A 87 23.43 -16.59 -7.51
N ARG A 88 23.11 -15.54 -8.27
CA ARG A 88 23.97 -14.40 -8.64
C ARG A 88 23.36 -13.02 -8.40
N ALA A 89 22.18 -12.90 -7.78
CA ALA A 89 21.61 -11.58 -7.54
C ALA A 89 22.35 -10.83 -6.43
N GLN A 90 22.68 -9.57 -6.72
CA GLN A 90 23.05 -8.60 -5.71
C GLN A 90 21.81 -8.33 -4.84
N PRO A 91 21.84 -8.56 -3.52
CA PRO A 91 20.66 -8.40 -2.66
C PRO A 91 20.05 -6.99 -2.74
N LEU A 92 20.87 -5.96 -2.97
CA LEU A 92 20.47 -4.56 -3.07
C LEU A 92 19.75 -4.20 -4.38
N LEU A 93 19.77 -5.08 -5.37
CA LEU A 93 19.05 -4.91 -6.63
C LEU A 93 17.85 -5.87 -6.74
N SER A 94 17.51 -6.56 -5.66
CA SER A 94 16.41 -7.50 -5.65
C SER A 94 15.05 -6.79 -5.59
N PRO A 95 13.97 -7.41 -6.14
CA PRO A 95 12.61 -6.93 -5.97
C PRO A 95 12.23 -6.68 -4.50
N ALA A 96 12.64 -7.59 -3.60
CA ALA A 96 12.40 -7.45 -2.16
C ALA A 96 13.02 -6.17 -1.58
N TYR A 97 14.22 -5.80 -2.03
CA TYR A 97 14.90 -4.60 -1.57
C TYR A 97 14.17 -3.32 -2.00
N PHE A 98 13.79 -3.22 -3.28
CA PHE A 98 13.04 -2.06 -3.78
C PHE A 98 11.68 -1.92 -3.10
N LEU A 99 10.92 -3.01 -3.00
CA LEU A 99 9.64 -3.03 -2.29
C LEU A 99 9.79 -2.66 -0.82
N GLY A 100 10.80 -3.23 -0.16
CA GLY A 100 11.09 -2.93 1.24
C GLY A 100 11.48 -1.47 1.48
N LYS A 101 12.28 -0.89 0.57
CA LYS A 101 12.68 0.51 0.65
C LYS A 101 11.52 1.47 0.39
N ALA A 102 10.66 1.16 -0.58
CA ALA A 102 9.51 1.97 -0.93
C ALA A 102 8.41 1.94 0.15
N LEU A 103 8.14 0.76 0.72
CA LEU A 103 7.06 0.58 1.71
C LEU A 103 7.49 0.88 3.14
N GLY A 104 8.78 0.73 3.49
CA GLY A 104 9.27 0.86 4.87
C GLY A 104 8.88 2.15 5.61
N PRO A 105 8.79 3.33 4.95
CA PRO A 105 8.31 4.55 5.62
C PRO A 105 6.82 4.54 5.99
N TYR A 106 6.01 3.70 5.34
CA TYR A 106 4.53 3.76 5.40
C TYR A 106 3.88 2.49 5.95
N ALA A 107 4.56 1.35 5.91
CA ALA A 107 4.03 0.04 6.29
C ALA A 107 5.00 -0.73 7.20
N ASP A 108 4.43 -1.59 8.03
CA ASP A 108 5.17 -2.61 8.78
C ASP A 108 5.34 -3.86 7.89
N ILE A 109 6.56 -4.09 7.41
CA ILE A 109 6.83 -5.17 6.46
C ILE A 109 7.11 -6.45 7.21
N ARG A 110 6.25 -7.44 7.04
CA ARG A 110 6.43 -8.81 7.55
C ARG A 110 7.22 -9.62 6.54
N GLN A 111 8.40 -10.05 6.96
CA GLN A 111 9.23 -10.97 6.19
C GLN A 111 8.71 -12.41 6.35
N PRO A 112 8.82 -13.24 5.31
CA PRO A 112 8.33 -14.61 5.36
C PRO A 112 9.20 -15.43 6.32
N ARG A 113 8.55 -16.21 7.20
CA ARG A 113 9.24 -17.12 8.13
C ARG A 113 9.79 -18.38 7.45
N SER A 114 9.35 -18.64 6.22
CA SER A 114 9.70 -19.81 5.41
C SER A 114 9.96 -19.38 3.97
N ALA A 115 10.87 -20.08 3.29
CA ALA A 115 11.07 -19.93 1.84
C ALA A 115 9.91 -20.58 1.04
N GLU A 116 9.15 -21.48 1.67
CA GLU A 116 7.98 -22.11 1.07
C GLU A 116 6.81 -21.11 1.05
N ILE A 117 6.29 -20.82 -0.15
CA ILE A 117 5.23 -19.81 -0.36
C ILE A 117 3.98 -20.13 0.47
N ALA A 118 3.56 -21.40 0.54
CA ALA A 118 2.38 -21.80 1.30
C ALA A 118 2.48 -21.39 2.77
N ARG A 119 3.59 -21.73 3.43
CA ARG A 119 3.83 -21.36 4.84
C ARG A 119 4.06 -19.87 5.04
N ALA A 120 4.66 -19.20 4.06
CA ALA A 120 4.80 -17.74 4.12
C ALA A 120 3.43 -17.05 4.11
N VAL A 121 2.53 -17.48 3.23
CA VAL A 121 1.14 -16.97 3.16
C VAL A 121 0.40 -17.25 4.47
N ASP A 122 0.49 -18.47 5.01
CA ASP A 122 -0.16 -18.83 6.27
C ASP A 122 0.31 -17.91 7.41
N GLY A 123 1.62 -17.72 7.55
CA GLY A 123 2.17 -16.85 8.59
C GLY A 123 1.74 -15.39 8.44
N PHE A 124 1.54 -14.89 7.22
CA PHE A 124 1.03 -13.54 7.00
C PHE A 124 -0.44 -13.39 7.37
N ILE A 125 -1.27 -14.39 7.03
CA ILE A 125 -2.68 -14.41 7.40
C ILE A 125 -2.83 -14.49 8.93
N GLU A 126 -2.05 -15.35 9.59
CA GLU A 126 -2.00 -15.45 11.06
C GLU A 126 -1.57 -14.14 11.73
N ASP A 127 -0.61 -13.43 11.12
CA ASP A 127 -0.13 -12.12 11.60
C ASP A 127 -1.13 -10.98 11.35
N GLY A 128 -2.26 -11.25 10.68
CA GLY A 128 -3.29 -10.25 10.40
C GLY A 128 -2.80 -9.14 9.47
N VAL A 129 -2.00 -9.47 8.44
CA VAL A 129 -1.55 -8.46 7.48
C VAL A 129 -2.74 -7.88 6.71
N SER A 130 -2.69 -6.58 6.44
CA SER A 130 -3.74 -5.92 5.65
C SER A 130 -3.56 -6.11 4.14
N ALA A 131 -2.34 -6.35 3.70
CA ALA A 131 -2.00 -6.60 2.30
C ALA A 131 -0.87 -7.63 2.18
N ILE A 132 -0.86 -8.36 1.07
CA ILE A 132 0.22 -9.28 0.68
C ILE A 132 0.76 -8.81 -0.67
N VAL A 133 2.07 -8.60 -0.73
CA VAL A 133 2.79 -8.21 -1.96
C VAL A 133 3.61 -9.40 -2.44
N MET A 134 3.42 -9.79 -3.70
CA MET A 134 4.12 -10.91 -4.34
C MET A 134 4.88 -10.43 -5.57
N ALA A 135 6.20 -10.60 -5.58
CA ALA A 135 7.05 -10.24 -6.72
C ALA A 135 7.57 -11.45 -7.48
N ASP A 136 7.20 -11.53 -8.77
CA ASP A 136 7.58 -12.60 -9.69
C ASP A 136 7.34 -14.02 -9.13
N VAL A 137 6.22 -14.19 -8.45
CA VAL A 137 5.75 -15.51 -8.01
C VAL A 137 5.01 -16.13 -9.20
N GLY A 138 5.51 -17.26 -9.71
CA GLY A 138 4.85 -18.00 -10.78
C GLY A 138 3.65 -18.80 -10.29
N THR A 139 3.45 -20.00 -10.84
CA THR A 139 2.31 -20.86 -10.53
C THR A 139 2.16 -21.11 -9.02
N LEU A 140 1.01 -20.74 -8.49
CA LEU A 140 0.59 -21.04 -7.12
C LEU A 140 -0.01 -22.45 -7.08
N GLY A 141 0.24 -23.17 -5.99
CA GLY A 141 -0.50 -24.41 -5.73
C GLY A 141 -1.96 -24.08 -5.41
N ALA A 142 -2.90 -24.94 -5.84
CA ALA A 142 -4.35 -24.73 -5.67
C ALA A 142 -4.77 -24.39 -4.22
N GLU A 143 -4.10 -24.97 -3.23
CA GLU A 143 -4.37 -24.68 -1.82
C GLU A 143 -3.95 -23.25 -1.42
N VAL A 144 -2.78 -22.80 -1.90
CA VAL A 144 -2.29 -21.43 -1.65
C VAL A 144 -3.19 -20.42 -2.34
N GLU A 145 -3.63 -20.73 -3.55
CA GLU A 145 -4.55 -19.92 -4.32
C GLU A 145 -5.87 -19.73 -3.57
N GLN A 146 -6.49 -20.81 -3.10
CA GLN A 146 -7.73 -20.74 -2.30
C GLN A 146 -7.58 -19.90 -1.03
N ARG A 147 -6.44 -20.01 -0.33
CA ARG A 147 -6.17 -19.21 0.89
C ARG A 147 -6.02 -17.73 0.57
N LEU A 148 -5.29 -17.38 -0.48
CA LEU A 148 -5.14 -15.99 -0.93
C LEU A 148 -6.46 -15.42 -1.42
N GLU A 149 -7.23 -16.20 -2.16
CA GLU A 149 -8.54 -15.81 -2.63
C GLU A 149 -9.48 -15.49 -1.46
N ALA A 150 -9.48 -16.35 -0.42
CA ALA A 150 -10.23 -16.12 0.81
C ALA A 150 -9.76 -14.85 1.55
N PHE A 151 -8.44 -14.66 1.69
CA PHE A 151 -7.84 -13.47 2.28
C PHE A 151 -8.28 -12.19 1.57
N VAL A 152 -8.28 -12.19 0.24
CA VAL A 152 -8.73 -11.03 -0.55
C VAL A 152 -10.22 -10.82 -0.38
N ARG A 153 -11.04 -11.88 -0.46
CA ARG A 153 -12.49 -11.77 -0.26
C ARG A 153 -12.87 -11.17 1.10
N ASP A 154 -12.10 -11.47 2.14
CA ASP A 154 -12.30 -10.94 3.50
C ASP A 154 -11.86 -9.47 3.67
N GLY A 155 -11.29 -8.85 2.63
CA GLY A 155 -10.89 -7.43 2.66
C GLY A 155 -9.40 -7.19 2.52
N GLY A 156 -8.58 -8.24 2.37
CA GLY A 156 -7.15 -8.11 2.08
C GLY A 156 -6.88 -7.51 0.71
N ALA A 157 -5.73 -6.86 0.55
CA ALA A 157 -5.21 -6.47 -0.77
C ALA A 157 -4.08 -7.42 -1.20
N LEU A 158 -4.23 -8.09 -2.34
CA LEU A 158 -3.17 -8.85 -2.98
C LEU A 158 -2.57 -8.02 -4.11
N VAL A 159 -1.30 -7.63 -3.95
CA VAL A 159 -0.55 -6.88 -4.95
C VAL A 159 0.48 -7.79 -5.59
N ARG A 160 0.33 -8.06 -6.88
CA ARG A 160 1.25 -8.89 -7.67
C ARG A 160 2.12 -8.00 -8.56
N PHE A 161 3.38 -8.36 -8.69
CA PHE A 161 4.30 -7.81 -9.68
C PHE A 161 4.66 -8.90 -10.69
N ALA A 162 4.54 -8.54 -11.96
CA ALA A 162 4.93 -9.41 -13.05
C ALA A 162 6.45 -9.67 -13.05
N GLY A 163 6.83 -10.67 -13.81
CA GLY A 163 8.20 -11.06 -14.02
C GLY A 163 8.26 -12.33 -14.87
N PRO A 164 9.46 -12.86 -15.14
CA PRO A 164 9.63 -14.03 -16.00
C PRO A 164 8.85 -15.27 -15.53
N ARG A 165 8.69 -15.48 -14.21
CA ARG A 165 7.98 -16.64 -13.66
C ARG A 165 6.47 -16.46 -13.76
N LEU A 166 5.95 -15.27 -13.46
CA LEU A 166 4.52 -14.97 -13.64
C LEU A 166 4.12 -15.07 -15.12
N ALA A 167 4.95 -14.52 -16.02
CA ALA A 167 4.69 -14.52 -17.46
C ALA A 167 4.64 -15.91 -18.10
N ALA A 168 5.28 -16.89 -17.47
CA ALA A 168 5.32 -18.29 -17.89
C ALA A 168 4.27 -19.17 -17.17
N SER A 169 3.46 -18.58 -16.29
CA SER A 169 2.45 -19.28 -15.50
C SER A 169 1.04 -18.90 -15.93
N ASN A 170 0.09 -19.82 -15.71
CA ASN A 170 -1.33 -19.57 -15.84
C ASN A 170 -1.92 -19.34 -14.44
N ASP A 171 -1.84 -18.11 -13.97
CA ASP A 171 -2.27 -17.66 -12.63
C ASP A 171 -3.68 -17.07 -12.71
N GLU A 172 -4.62 -17.54 -11.87
CA GLU A 172 -6.00 -17.05 -11.88
C GLU A 172 -6.22 -15.89 -10.90
N LEU A 173 -5.29 -15.62 -9.96
CA LEU A 173 -5.38 -14.52 -9.00
C LEU A 173 -4.83 -13.20 -9.55
N VAL A 174 -5.26 -12.87 -10.77
CA VAL A 174 -4.91 -11.64 -11.47
C VAL A 174 -6.16 -10.84 -11.84
N PRO A 175 -6.10 -9.50 -11.91
CA PRO A 175 -7.27 -8.68 -12.20
C PRO A 175 -7.87 -8.88 -13.58
N VAL A 176 -7.03 -9.29 -14.54
CA VAL A 176 -7.38 -9.46 -15.96
C VAL A 176 -6.63 -10.67 -16.52
N PRO A 177 -7.22 -11.39 -17.50
CA PRO A 177 -6.51 -12.46 -18.19
C PRO A 177 -5.22 -11.93 -18.83
N LEU A 178 -4.16 -12.73 -18.78
CA LEU A 178 -2.84 -12.36 -19.28
C LEU A 178 -2.52 -13.13 -20.54
N ARG A 179 -1.90 -12.44 -21.50
CA ARG A 179 -1.32 -13.10 -22.68
C ARG A 179 -0.12 -13.91 -22.25
N GLU A 180 0.03 -15.10 -22.82
CA GLU A 180 1.23 -15.92 -22.60
C GLU A 180 2.49 -15.17 -23.07
N GLY A 181 3.50 -15.15 -22.21
CA GLY A 181 4.79 -14.51 -22.48
C GLY A 181 4.81 -13.00 -22.19
N GLY A 182 6.02 -12.43 -22.30
CA GLY A 182 6.25 -10.99 -22.10
C GLY A 182 6.51 -10.26 -23.41
N ARG A 183 6.11 -8.99 -23.49
CA ARG A 183 6.52 -8.06 -24.54
C ARG A 183 7.82 -7.38 -24.14
N THR A 184 8.83 -7.42 -25.01
CA THR A 184 10.06 -6.64 -24.86
C THR A 184 10.05 -5.48 -25.85
N LEU A 185 10.45 -4.30 -25.37
CA LEU A 185 10.56 -3.02 -26.05
C LEU A 185 12.05 -2.63 -26.08
N GLY A 186 12.53 -2.06 -27.19
CA GLY A 186 13.84 -1.41 -27.29
C GLY A 186 15.07 -2.33 -27.29
N GLY A 187 14.90 -3.65 -27.35
CA GLY A 187 16.03 -4.60 -27.42
C GLY A 187 16.70 -4.67 -28.80
N ALA A 188 17.91 -5.23 -28.89
CA ALA A 188 18.64 -5.39 -30.17
C ALA A 188 17.87 -6.19 -31.26
N LEU A 189 16.83 -6.92 -30.87
CA LEU A 189 15.92 -7.68 -31.75
C LEU A 189 14.49 -7.09 -31.81
N SER A 190 14.23 -5.97 -31.12
CA SER A 190 12.93 -5.29 -31.03
C SER A 190 13.02 -3.90 -31.65
N TRP A 191 12.12 -3.61 -32.59
CA TRP A 191 12.03 -2.31 -33.26
C TRP A 191 11.18 -1.28 -32.52
N GLU A 192 10.48 -1.69 -31.46
CA GLU A 192 9.63 -0.81 -30.65
C GLU A 192 10.49 0.02 -29.68
N GLU A 193 10.20 1.32 -29.53
CA GLU A 193 10.88 2.16 -28.54
C GLU A 193 10.36 1.87 -27.12
N PRO A 194 11.20 2.00 -26.08
CA PRO A 194 10.75 1.95 -24.70
C PRO A 194 9.59 2.91 -24.45
N GLN A 195 8.56 2.43 -23.77
CA GLN A 195 7.30 3.15 -23.62
C GLN A 195 7.30 3.98 -22.35
N LYS A 196 6.74 5.19 -22.40
CA LYS A 196 6.59 6.05 -21.23
C LYS A 196 5.26 5.84 -20.53
N LEU A 197 5.22 6.25 -19.28
CA LEU A 197 3.99 6.28 -18.49
C LEU A 197 3.04 7.36 -19.01
N ALA A 198 1.79 6.98 -19.30
CA ALA A 198 0.73 7.92 -19.66
C ALA A 198 0.02 8.47 -18.41
N SER A 199 -1.06 9.24 -18.61
CA SER A 199 -1.89 9.69 -17.50
C SER A 199 -2.53 8.53 -16.74
N PHE A 200 -2.57 8.63 -15.42
CA PHE A 200 -3.35 7.74 -14.57
C PHE A 200 -4.84 7.86 -14.87
N SER A 201 -5.57 6.75 -14.69
CA SER A 201 -7.01 6.76 -14.83
C SER A 201 -7.65 7.75 -13.84
N THR A 202 -8.74 8.38 -14.27
CA THR A 202 -9.55 9.25 -13.41
C THR A 202 -10.32 8.45 -12.36
N GLY A 203 -10.58 7.17 -12.63
CA GLY A 203 -11.16 6.21 -11.70
C GLY A 203 -10.08 5.28 -11.14
N GLY A 204 -9.95 5.21 -9.82
CA GLY A 204 -9.03 4.29 -9.16
C GLY A 204 -8.11 4.96 -8.14
N PRO A 205 -7.24 4.18 -7.50
CA PRO A 205 -6.42 4.67 -6.40
C PRO A 205 -5.37 5.70 -6.84
N PHE A 206 -4.94 5.69 -8.11
CA PHE A 206 -3.87 6.58 -8.59
C PHE A 206 -4.36 7.91 -9.13
N ALA A 207 -5.67 8.16 -9.10
CA ALA A 207 -6.25 9.42 -9.56
C ALA A 207 -5.56 10.63 -8.89
N GLY A 208 -5.21 11.62 -9.72
CA GLY A 208 -4.55 12.86 -9.29
C GLY A 208 -3.06 12.74 -8.97
N LEU A 209 -2.41 11.57 -9.16
CA LEU A 209 -0.95 11.49 -9.08
C LEU A 209 -0.31 12.25 -10.26
N PRO A 210 0.80 12.96 -10.04
CA PRO A 210 1.57 13.56 -11.13
C PRO A 210 2.24 12.46 -11.96
N VAL A 211 2.18 12.59 -13.29
CA VAL A 211 2.83 11.66 -14.20
C VAL A 211 4.31 12.04 -14.34
N PRO A 212 5.27 11.20 -13.93
CA PRO A 212 6.68 11.45 -14.18
C PRO A 212 7.00 11.32 -15.68
N GLY A 213 7.77 12.27 -16.22
CA GLY A 213 8.19 12.24 -17.63
C GLY A 213 9.44 11.39 -17.91
N ASP A 214 10.06 10.85 -16.86
CA ASP A 214 11.30 10.08 -16.89
C ASP A 214 11.08 8.57 -16.68
N VAL A 215 9.85 8.13 -16.41
CA VAL A 215 9.55 6.70 -16.29
C VAL A 215 9.45 6.05 -17.67
N THR A 216 10.23 4.98 -17.83
CA THR A 216 10.37 4.21 -19.06
C THR A 216 10.22 2.73 -18.76
N VAL A 217 9.42 2.06 -19.58
CA VAL A 217 9.15 0.62 -19.53
C VAL A 217 9.74 -0.06 -20.77
N GLU A 218 10.58 -1.05 -20.52
CA GLU A 218 11.30 -1.82 -21.53
C GLU A 218 10.72 -3.22 -21.70
N ARG A 219 9.99 -3.73 -20.72
CA ARG A 219 9.34 -5.04 -20.82
C ARG A 219 8.10 -5.09 -19.95
N GLN A 220 7.08 -5.80 -20.40
CA GLN A 220 5.86 -6.01 -19.62
C GLN A 220 5.16 -7.33 -19.97
N VAL A 221 4.33 -7.83 -19.05
CA VAL A 221 3.33 -8.85 -19.37
C VAL A 221 2.07 -8.15 -19.87
N LEU A 222 1.51 -8.60 -20.99
CA LEU A 222 0.33 -7.97 -21.57
C LEU A 222 -0.95 -8.58 -21.02
N ALA A 223 -1.94 -7.73 -20.72
CA ALA A 223 -3.31 -8.18 -20.55
C ALA A 223 -3.91 -8.62 -21.90
N GLU A 224 -4.84 -9.56 -21.85
CA GLU A 224 -5.68 -9.86 -23.01
C GLU A 224 -6.63 -8.69 -23.28
N PRO A 225 -6.77 -8.24 -24.54
CA PRO A 225 -7.75 -7.22 -24.89
C PRO A 225 -9.18 -7.71 -24.58
N GLY A 226 -9.96 -6.88 -23.90
CA GLY A 226 -11.34 -7.19 -23.58
C GLY A 226 -12.14 -5.92 -23.26
N ALA A 227 -13.46 -6.00 -23.37
CA ALA A 227 -14.35 -4.83 -23.20
C ALA A 227 -14.26 -4.18 -21.80
N SER A 228 -13.88 -4.96 -20.79
CA SER A 228 -13.72 -4.48 -19.41
C SER A 228 -12.29 -4.07 -19.04
N LEU A 229 -11.32 -4.16 -19.97
CA LEU A 229 -9.91 -3.91 -19.62
C LEU A 229 -9.69 -2.47 -19.15
N ASP A 230 -10.36 -1.51 -19.79
CA ASP A 230 -10.27 -0.10 -19.44
C ASP A 230 -10.76 0.18 -18.02
N ASP A 231 -11.83 -0.49 -17.57
CA ASP A 231 -12.38 -0.37 -16.22
C ASP A 231 -11.41 -0.89 -15.15
N HIS A 232 -10.54 -1.81 -15.52
CA HIS A 232 -9.54 -2.40 -14.64
C HIS A 232 -8.19 -1.68 -14.71
N SER A 233 -7.95 -0.83 -15.71
CA SER A 233 -6.67 -0.13 -15.88
C SER A 233 -6.58 1.12 -15.01
N TRP A 234 -5.62 1.14 -14.09
CA TRP A 234 -5.35 2.28 -13.22
C TRP A 234 -4.20 3.16 -13.71
N ALA A 235 -3.28 2.56 -14.46
CA ALA A 235 -2.17 3.24 -15.12
C ALA A 235 -1.93 2.56 -16.47
N SER A 236 -1.69 3.34 -17.50
CA SER A 236 -1.38 2.86 -18.85
C SER A 236 -0.09 3.51 -19.37
N LEU A 237 0.47 2.92 -20.43
CA LEU A 237 1.58 3.49 -21.18
C LEU A 237 1.06 4.36 -22.34
N GLU A 238 1.96 5.12 -22.98
CA GLU A 238 1.61 6.01 -24.10
C GLU A 238 0.96 5.28 -25.30
N ASP A 239 1.24 3.98 -25.47
CA ASP A 239 0.60 3.13 -26.46
C ASP A 239 -0.78 2.58 -26.05
N GLY A 240 -1.28 2.96 -24.87
CA GLY A 240 -2.57 2.53 -24.33
C GLY A 240 -2.55 1.19 -23.60
N THR A 241 -1.42 0.47 -23.58
CA THR A 241 -1.33 -0.79 -22.84
C THR A 241 -1.35 -0.55 -21.33
N PRO A 242 -2.04 -1.40 -20.54
CA PRO A 242 -2.11 -1.21 -19.09
C PRO A 242 -0.78 -1.55 -18.43
N LEU A 243 -0.31 -0.64 -17.58
CA LEU A 243 0.85 -0.83 -16.70
C LEU A 243 0.43 -1.38 -15.33
N VAL A 244 -0.69 -0.92 -14.80
CA VAL A 244 -1.26 -1.42 -13.55
C VAL A 244 -2.74 -1.67 -13.71
N THR A 245 -3.17 -2.88 -13.42
CA THR A 245 -4.58 -3.27 -13.39
C THR A 245 -5.02 -3.61 -11.97
N GLY A 246 -6.31 -3.45 -11.68
CA GLY A 246 -6.86 -3.89 -10.41
C GLY A 246 -8.36 -4.11 -10.45
N THR A 247 -8.83 -5.10 -9.70
CA THR A 247 -10.23 -5.48 -9.59
C THR A 247 -10.61 -5.76 -8.15
N ARG A 248 -11.90 -5.63 -7.84
CA ARG A 248 -12.43 -6.04 -6.53
C ARG A 248 -12.71 -7.54 -6.55
N LEU A 249 -12.35 -8.20 -5.46
CA LEU A 249 -12.72 -9.59 -5.21
C LEU A 249 -13.28 -9.67 -3.78
N GLY A 250 -14.60 -9.89 -3.67
CA GLY A 250 -15.30 -9.74 -2.40
C GLY A 250 -15.14 -8.33 -1.83
N SER A 251 -14.65 -8.22 -0.59
CA SER A 251 -14.42 -6.94 0.09
C SER A 251 -13.02 -6.38 -0.11
N GLY A 252 -12.11 -7.14 -0.72
CA GLY A 252 -10.73 -6.74 -0.96
C GLY A 252 -10.43 -6.46 -2.44
N TRP A 253 -9.13 -6.49 -2.74
CA TRP A 253 -8.60 -6.06 -4.04
C TRP A 253 -7.51 -6.99 -4.55
N LEU A 254 -7.58 -7.30 -5.84
CA LEU A 254 -6.47 -7.82 -6.62
C LEU A 254 -5.85 -6.66 -7.40
N VAL A 255 -4.53 -6.55 -7.36
CA VAL A 255 -3.76 -5.53 -8.09
C VAL A 255 -2.60 -6.21 -8.78
N LEU A 256 -2.38 -5.89 -10.05
CA LEU A 256 -1.25 -6.40 -10.82
C LEU A 256 -0.48 -5.24 -11.44
N TYR A 257 0.81 -5.18 -11.14
CA TYR A 257 1.79 -4.39 -11.87
C TYR A 257 2.34 -5.26 -13.00
N HIS A 258 2.17 -4.82 -14.24
CA HIS A 258 2.58 -5.56 -15.44
C HIS A 258 4.11 -5.55 -15.69
N VAL A 259 4.89 -5.06 -14.73
CA VAL A 259 6.35 -4.97 -14.72
C VAL A 259 6.93 -5.60 -13.45
N THR A 260 8.24 -5.82 -13.44
CA THR A 260 8.96 -6.26 -12.23
C THR A 260 9.01 -5.17 -11.17
N ALA A 261 9.14 -5.58 -9.90
CA ALA A 261 9.36 -4.66 -8.79
C ALA A 261 10.83 -4.24 -8.63
N ASP A 262 11.67 -4.52 -9.61
CA ASP A 262 13.08 -4.11 -9.70
C ASP A 262 13.34 -3.39 -11.03
N THR A 263 14.59 -2.98 -11.27
CA THR A 263 14.92 -2.20 -12.45
C THR A 263 15.14 -3.03 -13.72
N THR A 264 14.79 -4.32 -13.72
CA THR A 264 15.12 -5.20 -14.87
C THR A 264 14.21 -4.98 -16.08
N TRP A 265 12.97 -4.53 -15.86
CA TRP A 265 11.97 -4.33 -16.93
C TRP A 265 11.53 -2.88 -17.10
N SER A 266 11.83 -2.02 -16.11
CA SER A 266 11.51 -0.58 -16.16
C SER A 266 12.36 0.17 -15.13
N ASN A 267 12.45 1.48 -15.24
CA ASN A 267 12.99 2.32 -14.17
C ASN A 267 11.91 2.77 -13.16
N LEU A 268 10.69 2.22 -13.22
CA LEU A 268 9.61 2.59 -12.31
C LEU A 268 10.01 2.43 -10.83
N PRO A 269 10.67 1.34 -10.37
CA PRO A 269 10.95 1.15 -8.93
C PRO A 269 11.91 2.16 -8.29
N ILE A 270 12.64 2.95 -9.10
CA ILE A 270 13.50 4.04 -8.62
C ILE A 270 12.82 5.42 -8.68
N SER A 271 11.60 5.49 -9.21
CA SER A 271 10.85 6.74 -9.33
C SER A 271 10.11 7.10 -8.03
N GLY A 272 9.84 8.40 -7.83
CA GLY A 272 9.00 8.87 -6.73
C GLY A 272 7.54 8.42 -6.85
N VAL A 273 7.02 8.26 -8.08
CA VAL A 273 5.62 7.86 -8.30
C VAL A 273 5.38 6.42 -7.86
N PHE A 274 6.38 5.55 -7.99
CA PHE A 274 6.27 4.16 -7.56
C PHE A 274 5.98 4.02 -6.07
N VAL A 275 6.61 4.85 -5.24
CA VAL A 275 6.38 4.89 -3.79
C VAL A 275 4.92 5.24 -3.49
N GLU A 276 4.39 6.27 -4.14
CA GLU A 276 3.00 6.68 -3.95
C GLU A 276 2.00 5.66 -4.50
N MET A 277 2.28 5.06 -5.66
CA MET A 277 1.46 3.98 -6.22
C MET A 277 1.41 2.80 -5.27
N LEU A 278 2.56 2.30 -4.80
CA LEU A 278 2.63 1.19 -3.85
C LEU A 278 1.88 1.49 -2.56
N ARG A 279 2.11 2.68 -1.98
CA ARG A 279 1.43 3.13 -0.77
C ARG A 279 -0.09 3.10 -0.94
N ARG A 280 -0.60 3.58 -2.07
CA ARG A 280 -2.05 3.58 -2.34
C ARG A 280 -2.58 2.16 -2.59
N SER A 281 -1.82 1.30 -3.26
CA SER A 281 -2.18 -0.10 -3.51
C SER A 281 -2.30 -0.91 -2.21
N VAL A 282 -1.31 -0.83 -1.31
CA VAL A 282 -1.37 -1.56 -0.02
C VAL A 282 -2.42 -0.97 0.93
N ALA A 283 -2.77 0.30 0.78
CA ALA A 283 -3.82 0.95 1.56
C ALA A 283 -5.24 0.44 1.22
N LEU A 284 -5.41 -0.25 0.09
CA LEU A 284 -6.69 -0.84 -0.31
C LEU A 284 -7.16 -1.94 0.64
N GLY A 285 -6.24 -2.64 1.31
CA GLY A 285 -6.57 -3.68 2.28
C GLY A 285 -7.28 -3.10 3.50
N HIS A 286 -8.36 -3.72 3.97
CA HIS A 286 -9.13 -3.35 5.17
C HIS A 286 -9.42 -1.84 5.32
N GLY A 287 -10.24 -1.29 4.43
CA GLY A 287 -10.91 0.01 4.63
C GLY A 287 -10.54 1.15 3.66
N GLY A 288 -9.96 0.84 2.50
CA GLY A 288 -9.80 1.84 1.43
C GLY A 288 -11.15 2.19 0.79
N THR A 289 -11.89 3.12 1.38
CA THR A 289 -12.96 3.82 0.66
C THR A 289 -12.31 4.60 -0.49
N SER A 290 -12.45 4.12 -1.74
CA SER A 290 -12.13 4.96 -2.91
C SER A 290 -12.99 6.22 -2.85
N PRO A 291 -12.44 7.42 -3.08
CA PRO A 291 -13.25 8.62 -3.23
C PRO A 291 -13.92 8.55 -4.61
N ALA A 292 -15.12 8.01 -4.67
CA ALA A 292 -15.99 8.12 -5.83
C ALA A 292 -17.42 8.38 -5.38
N GLY A 293 -17.92 9.57 -5.73
CA GLY A 293 -19.33 9.95 -5.57
C GLY A 293 -19.54 11.14 -4.64
N GLY A 294 -19.58 12.35 -5.20
CA GLY A 294 -19.80 13.58 -4.46
C GLY A 294 -21.14 13.62 -3.72
N GLY A 295 -21.08 14.00 -2.46
CA GLY A 295 -22.20 14.48 -1.66
C GLY A 295 -21.77 15.77 -0.97
N ASP A 296 -22.39 16.88 -1.36
CA ASP A 296 -22.19 18.23 -0.85
C ASP A 296 -22.37 18.26 0.68
N ALA A 297 -21.25 18.25 1.42
CA ALA A 297 -21.24 18.51 2.86
C ALA A 297 -20.51 19.82 3.12
N ARG A 298 -21.23 20.92 2.89
CA ARG A 298 -20.83 22.25 3.37
C ARG A 298 -20.87 22.24 4.90
N CYS A 299 -19.72 22.17 5.55
CA CYS A 299 -19.59 22.63 6.92
C CYS A 299 -18.99 24.04 6.91
N CYS A 300 -19.87 25.03 7.02
CA CYS A 300 -19.53 26.42 7.29
C CYS A 300 -18.77 26.52 8.62
N TRP A 301 -17.51 26.94 8.56
CA TRP A 301 -16.85 27.57 9.69
C TRP A 301 -17.29 29.04 9.77
N ARG A 302 -18.01 29.41 10.83
CA ARG A 302 -18.10 30.80 11.30
C ARG A 302 -17.32 30.91 12.62
N ARG A 303 -16.68 32.08 12.73
CA ARG A 303 -15.60 32.48 13.65
C ARG A 303 -15.89 32.27 15.12
#